data_AF-A0A9X7N1B0-F1
#
_entry.id   AF-A0A9X7N1B0-F1
#
_cell.length_a   1.000
_cell.length_b   1.000
_cell.length_c   1.000
_cell.angle_alpha   90.00
_cell.angle_beta   90.00
_cell.angle_gamma   90.00
#
_symmetry.space_group_name_H-M   'P 1'
#
loop_
_entity.id
_entity.type
_entity.pdbx_description
1 polymer ?
#
loop_
_entity_poly.entity_id
_entity_poly.type
_entity_poly.pdbx_seq_one_letter_code
_entity_poly.pdbx_strand_id
1 'polypeptide(L)'
;MSKIERDTYTRSLEDELEWKLIDQLHGAVSQLSGFCFETKKFCITTLFAVLAFITKFTNDKLDSSLFITVAIITVVFWFLDSTSYFYQVKLRGRMQEAQKKLIENNKEQPPPTPDETPEYIAPSRVDAPLIKRVMTAGINNSMWIYAFLLIINTICWELYRHGNLS
;
A
#
# COMPACT_ATOMS: atom_id res chain seq x y z
N MET A 1 33.70 -40.92 10.72
CA MET A 1 32.52 -40.15 10.27
C MET A 1 32.78 -38.70 10.65
N SER A 2 33.42 -37.93 9.76
CA SER A 2 33.85 -36.56 10.05
C SER A 2 32.65 -35.64 10.10
N LYS A 3 32.46 -35.01 11.26
CA LYS A 3 31.46 -33.96 11.49
C LYS A 3 31.88 -32.78 10.61
N ILE A 4 31.13 -32.51 9.55
CA ILE A 4 31.32 -31.30 8.74
C ILE A 4 30.93 -30.14 9.64
N GLU A 5 31.92 -29.48 10.21
CA GLU A 5 31.78 -28.19 10.89
C GLU A 5 31.40 -27.19 9.80
N ARG A 6 30.09 -26.92 9.69
CA ARG A 6 29.58 -25.88 8.79
C ARG A 6 29.85 -24.55 9.48
N ASP A 7 30.84 -23.82 8.99
CA ASP A 7 31.12 -22.46 9.45
C ASP A 7 29.82 -21.65 9.50
N THR A 8 29.53 -21.12 10.67
CA THR A 8 28.39 -20.25 10.94
C THR A 8 28.53 -18.98 10.10
N TYR A 9 27.44 -18.55 9.47
CA TYR A 9 27.39 -17.29 8.72
C TYR A 9 27.95 -16.15 9.59
N THR A 10 29.11 -15.60 9.23
CA THR A 10 29.73 -14.53 10.00
C THR A 10 29.40 -13.21 9.31
N ARG A 11 28.48 -12.44 9.90
CA ARG A 11 28.05 -11.15 9.34
C ARG A 11 29.24 -10.20 9.22
N SER A 12 29.51 -9.71 8.02
CA SER A 12 30.39 -8.56 7.86
C SER A 12 29.67 -7.29 8.35
N LEU A 13 30.44 -6.24 8.65
CA LEU A 13 29.88 -4.93 9.02
C LEU A 13 29.00 -4.35 7.89
N GLU A 14 29.33 -4.68 6.64
CA GLU A 14 28.57 -4.30 5.45
C GLU A 14 27.21 -5.03 5.42
N ASP A 15 27.20 -6.33 5.70
CA ASP A 15 25.96 -7.12 5.79
C ASP A 15 25.05 -6.60 6.91
N GLU A 16 25.60 -6.29 8.09
CA GLU A 16 24.81 -5.72 9.19
C GLU A 16 24.15 -4.39 8.82
N LEU A 17 24.87 -3.55 8.06
CA LEU A 17 24.35 -2.27 7.59
C LEU A 17 23.23 -2.47 6.56
N GLU A 18 23.37 -3.43 5.64
CA GLU A 18 22.35 -3.78 4.66
C GLU A 18 21.09 -4.39 5.32
N TRP A 19 21.26 -5.26 6.31
CA TRP A 19 20.13 -5.79 7.11
C TRP A 19 19.38 -4.68 7.83
N LYS A 20 20.09 -3.75 8.49
CA LYS A 20 19.45 -2.58 9.13
C LYS A 20 18.70 -1.71 8.14
N LEU A 21 19.23 -1.54 6.93
CA LEU A 21 18.55 -0.81 5.86
C LEU A 21 17.25 -1.50 5.44
N ILE A 22 17.27 -2.83 5.27
CA ILE A 22 16.08 -3.63 4.95
C ILE A 22 15.00 -3.49 6.02
N ASP A 23 15.38 -3.57 7.30
CA ASP A 23 14.45 -3.40 8.43
C ASP A 23 13.82 -2.00 8.44
N GLN A 24 14.62 -0.96 8.21
CA GLN A 24 14.12 0.41 8.10
C GLN A 24 13.15 0.58 6.92
N LEU A 25 13.46 -0.02 5.77
CA LEU A 25 12.60 0.02 4.58
C LEU A 25 11.29 -0.73 4.82
N HIS A 26 11.32 -1.90 5.46
CA HIS A 26 10.14 -2.63 5.88
C HIS A 26 9.26 -1.80 6.83
N GLY A 27 9.87 -1.17 7.83
CA GLY A 27 9.19 -0.26 8.74
C GLY A 27 8.49 0.88 8.00
N ALA A 28 9.19 1.54 7.07
CA ALA A 28 8.63 2.63 6.27
C ALA A 28 7.48 2.18 5.35
N VAL A 29 7.60 1.01 4.69
CA VAL A 29 6.53 0.44 3.86
C VAL A 29 5.30 0.10 4.71
N SER A 30 5.50 -0.45 5.92
CA SER A 30 4.41 -0.77 6.84
C SER A 30 3.67 0.50 7.29
N GLN A 31 4.41 1.54 7.67
CA GLN A 31 3.83 2.84 8.06
C GLN A 31 3.02 3.46 6.92
N LEU A 32 3.52 3.43 5.68
CA LEU A 32 2.78 3.93 4.52
C LEU A 32 1.52 3.10 4.25
N SER A 33 1.57 1.78 4.45
CA SER A 33 0.37 0.93 4.35
C SER A 33 -0.67 1.31 5.40
N GLY A 34 -0.24 1.56 6.64
CA GLY A 34 -1.09 2.09 7.71
C GLY A 34 -1.69 3.44 7.34
N PHE A 35 -0.87 4.37 6.85
CA PHE A 35 -1.33 5.69 6.39
C PHE A 35 -2.40 5.58 5.30
N CYS A 36 -2.21 4.71 4.31
CA CYS A 36 -3.20 4.44 3.26
C CYS A 36 -4.52 3.90 3.80
N PHE A 37 -4.48 3.07 4.84
CA PHE A 37 -5.70 2.56 5.48
C PHE A 37 -6.43 3.65 6.29
N GLU A 38 -5.68 4.42 7.08
CA GLU A 38 -6.22 5.57 7.83
C GLU A 38 -6.83 6.61 6.89
N THR A 39 -6.17 6.91 5.77
CA THR A 39 -6.65 7.85 4.74
C THR A 39 -8.00 7.43 4.17
N LYS A 40 -8.22 6.13 3.95
CA LYS A 40 -9.53 5.61 3.50
C LYS A 40 -10.60 5.77 4.56
N LYS A 41 -10.29 5.45 5.82
CA LYS A 41 -11.22 5.66 6.94
C LYS A 41 -11.60 7.13 7.06
N PHE A 42 -10.62 8.03 6.99
CA PHE A 42 -10.85 9.47 7.01
C PHE A 42 -11.69 9.93 5.82
N CYS A 43 -11.48 9.40 4.62
CA CYS A 43 -12.33 9.71 3.46
C CYS A 43 -13.80 9.42 3.77
N ILE A 44 -14.11 8.21 4.25
CA ILE A 44 -15.49 7.81 4.57
C ILE A 44 -16.07 8.67 5.70
N THR A 45 -15.33 8.90 6.78
CA THR A 45 -15.83 9.72 7.91
C THR A 45 -16.05 11.17 7.49
N THR A 46 -15.16 11.75 6.68
CA THR A 46 -15.33 13.09 6.12
C THR A 46 -16.54 13.17 5.20
N LEU A 47 -16.77 12.17 4.34
CA LEU A 47 -17.97 12.12 3.50
C LEU A 47 -19.24 12.12 4.34
N PHE A 48 -19.35 11.28 5.36
CA PHE A 48 -20.51 11.26 6.27
C PHE A 48 -20.71 12.60 6.98
N ALA A 49 -19.63 13.19 7.51
CA ALA A 49 -19.70 14.47 8.21
C ALA A 49 -20.15 15.62 7.30
N VAL A 50 -19.57 15.71 6.09
CA VAL A 50 -19.90 16.76 5.12
C VAL A 50 -21.31 16.59 4.58
N LEU A 51 -21.74 15.35 4.28
CA LEU A 51 -23.11 15.08 3.86
C LEU A 51 -24.11 15.47 4.94
N ALA A 52 -23.90 15.05 6.19
CA ALA A 52 -24.77 15.42 7.30
C ALA A 52 -24.84 16.96 7.49
N PHE A 53 -23.71 17.64 7.32
CA PHE A 53 -23.64 19.09 7.40
C PHE A 53 -24.44 19.77 6.27
N ILE A 54 -24.19 19.41 5.01
CA ILE A 54 -24.87 20.04 3.87
C ILE A 54 -26.37 19.75 3.91
N THR A 55 -26.79 18.52 4.20
CA THR A 55 -28.22 18.18 4.30
C THR A 55 -28.95 19.05 5.33
N LYS A 56 -28.33 19.28 6.49
CA LYS A 56 -28.90 20.15 7.54
C LYS A 56 -28.99 21.62 7.10
N PHE A 57 -28.02 22.11 6.32
CA PHE A 57 -28.02 23.49 5.83
C PHE A 57 -28.96 23.72 4.65
N THR A 58 -29.22 22.70 3.84
CA THR A 58 -30.13 22.77 2.68
C THR A 58 -31.59 22.44 3.05
N ASN A 59 -31.94 22.45 4.35
CA ASN A 59 -33.27 22.07 4.86
C ASN A 59 -33.74 20.71 4.32
N ASP A 60 -32.85 19.71 4.37
CA ASP A 60 -33.10 18.33 3.94
C ASP A 60 -33.45 18.17 2.44
N LYS A 61 -33.19 19.19 1.61
CA LYS A 61 -33.35 19.08 0.15
C LYS A 61 -32.08 18.56 -0.51
N LEU A 62 -32.24 17.60 -1.40
CA LEU A 62 -31.18 17.14 -2.28
C LEU A 62 -30.86 18.23 -3.32
N ASP A 63 -29.59 18.64 -3.36
CA ASP A 63 -29.05 19.59 -4.33
C ASP A 63 -27.83 18.98 -5.05
N SER A 64 -27.60 19.41 -6.30
CA SER A 64 -26.46 18.98 -7.12
C SER A 64 -25.11 19.25 -6.44
N SER A 65 -25.05 20.25 -5.56
CA SER A 65 -23.88 20.57 -4.75
C SER A 65 -23.40 19.40 -3.88
N LEU A 66 -24.30 18.52 -3.41
CA LEU A 66 -23.95 17.32 -2.64
C LEU A 66 -23.09 16.35 -3.46
N PHE A 67 -23.54 16.04 -4.68
CA PHE A 67 -22.84 15.10 -5.57
C PHE A 67 -21.47 15.63 -6.01
N ILE A 68 -21.39 16.94 -6.29
CA ILE A 68 -20.12 17.60 -6.63
C ILE A 68 -19.15 17.54 -5.45
N THR A 69 -19.64 17.81 -4.24
CA THR A 69 -18.81 17.78 -3.02
C THR A 69 -18.27 16.38 -2.74
N VAL A 70 -19.10 15.34 -2.85
CA VAL A 70 -18.69 13.94 -2.70
C VAL A 70 -17.61 13.58 -3.73
N ALA A 71 -17.78 14.00 -4.99
CA ALA A 71 -16.79 13.75 -6.04
C ALA A 71 -15.45 14.42 -5.74
N ILE A 72 -15.45 15.70 -5.34
CA ILE A 72 -14.23 16.45 -5.01
C ILE A 72 -13.49 15.79 -3.84
N ILE A 73 -14.19 15.49 -2.73
CA ILE A 73 -13.60 14.84 -1.56
C ILE A 73 -12.97 13.49 -1.98
N THR A 74 -13.71 12.68 -2.72
CA THR A 74 -13.26 11.35 -3.15
C THR A 74 -12.00 11.44 -4.02
N VAL A 75 -11.93 12.39 -4.96
CA VAL A 75 -10.76 12.62 -5.83
C VAL A 75 -9.55 13.10 -5.04
N VAL A 76 -9.73 14.02 -4.08
CA VAL A 76 -8.63 14.51 -3.23
C VAL A 76 -8.04 13.37 -2.39
N PHE A 77 -8.89 12.57 -1.75
CA PHE A 77 -8.42 11.43 -0.95
C PHE A 77 -7.78 10.34 -1.82
N TRP A 78 -8.32 10.09 -3.02
CA TRP A 78 -7.70 9.19 -3.99
C TRP A 78 -6.29 9.66 -4.37
N PHE A 79 -6.12 10.98 -4.62
CA PHE A 79 -4.82 11.54 -4.95
C PHE A 79 -3.80 11.37 -3.82
N LEU A 80 -4.20 11.65 -2.57
CA LEU A 80 -3.36 11.45 -1.38
C LEU A 80 -2.94 9.99 -1.23
N ASP A 81 -3.89 9.06 -1.36
CA ASP A 81 -3.64 7.62 -1.22
C ASP A 81 -2.75 7.08 -2.36
N SER A 82 -2.98 7.56 -3.59
CA SER A 82 -2.16 7.19 -4.76
C SER A 82 -0.70 7.62 -4.61
N THR A 83 -0.46 8.80 -4.03
CA THR A 83 0.88 9.31 -3.76
C THR A 83 1.60 8.45 -2.73
N SER A 84 0.93 8.10 -1.63
CA SER A 84 1.49 7.20 -0.61
C SER A 84 1.78 5.81 -1.16
N TYR A 85 0.90 5.29 -2.01
CA TYR A 85 1.13 4.02 -2.69
C TYR A 85 2.35 4.07 -3.63
N PHE A 86 2.54 5.15 -4.39
CA PHE A 86 3.72 5.34 -5.23
C PHE A 86 5.02 5.24 -4.41
N TYR A 87 5.06 5.85 -3.22
CA TYR A 87 6.20 5.72 -2.32
C TYR A 87 6.39 4.30 -1.76
N GLN A 88 5.31 3.56 -1.46
CA GLN A 88 5.43 2.16 -1.04
C GLN A 88 6.12 1.31 -2.11
N VAL A 89 5.74 1.48 -3.37
CA VAL A 89 6.36 0.76 -4.49
C VAL A 89 7.84 1.10 -4.60
N LYS A 90 8.19 2.39 -4.51
CA LYS A 90 9.58 2.84 -4.58
C LYS A 90 10.44 2.25 -3.45
N LEU A 91 9.91 2.20 -2.22
CA LEU A 91 10.62 1.62 -1.08
C LEU A 91 10.78 0.10 -1.19
N ARG A 92 9.74 -0.61 -1.65
CA ARG A 92 9.83 -2.06 -1.92
C ARG A 92 10.89 -2.37 -2.98
N GLY A 93 11.00 -1.53 -4.02
CA GLY A 93 12.06 -1.65 -5.01
C GLY A 93 13.47 -1.53 -4.41
N ARG A 94 13.69 -0.52 -3.55
CA ARG A 94 14.99 -0.35 -2.83
C ARG A 94 15.30 -1.52 -1.92
N MET A 95 14.28 -2.07 -1.26
CA MET A 95 14.42 -3.22 -0.36
C MET A 95 14.85 -4.47 -1.12
N GLN A 96 14.29 -4.70 -2.31
CA GLN A 96 14.69 -5.80 -3.18
C GLN A 96 16.11 -5.64 -3.71
N GLU A 97 16.55 -4.40 -4.00
CA GLU A 97 17.93 -4.13 -4.39
C GLU A 97 18.91 -4.46 -3.25
N ALA A 98 18.59 -4.06 -2.02
CA ALA A 98 19.39 -4.39 -0.84
C ALA A 98 19.43 -5.90 -0.57
N GLN A 99 18.29 -6.59 -0.65
CA GLN A 99 18.23 -8.05 -0.52
C GLN A 99 19.07 -8.76 -1.59
N LYS A 100 19.03 -8.26 -2.84
CA LYS A 100 19.83 -8.83 -3.93
C LYS A 100 21.34 -8.67 -3.67
N LYS A 101 21.79 -7.51 -3.16
CA LYS A 101 23.20 -7.28 -2.81
C LYS A 101 23.68 -8.21 -1.70
N LEU A 102 22.89 -8.37 -0.63
CA LEU A 102 23.18 -9.33 0.44
C LEU A 102 23.36 -10.75 -0.09
N ILE A 103 22.45 -11.20 -0.96
CA ILE A 103 22.52 -12.54 -1.57
C ILE A 103 23.75 -12.66 -2.47
N GLU A 104 24.07 -11.62 -3.25
CA GLU A 104 25.22 -11.61 -4.15
C GLU A 104 26.56 -11.65 -3.42
N ASN A 105 26.68 -10.92 -2.32
CA ASN A 105 27.89 -10.85 -1.50
C ASN A 105 28.13 -12.14 -0.68
N ASN A 106 27.08 -12.94 -0.44
CA ASN A 106 27.15 -14.11 0.43
C ASN A 106 26.85 -15.45 -0.30
N LYS A 107 27.00 -15.49 -1.63
CA LYS A 107 26.72 -16.70 -2.45
C LYS A 107 27.48 -17.95 -2.04
N GLU A 108 28.64 -17.80 -1.41
CA GLU A 108 29.52 -18.90 -1.01
C GLU A 108 29.28 -19.38 0.42
N GLN A 109 28.48 -18.66 1.21
CA GLN A 109 28.17 -19.04 2.59
C GLN A 109 26.91 -19.93 2.65
N PRO A 110 26.90 -20.98 3.49
CA PRO A 110 25.71 -21.82 3.66
C PRO A 110 24.53 -20.97 4.17
N PRO A 111 23.29 -21.27 3.73
CA PRO A 111 22.13 -20.50 4.16
C PRO A 111 21.98 -20.57 5.69
N PRO A 112 21.63 -19.45 6.34
CA PRO A 112 21.50 -19.40 7.80
C PRO A 112 20.41 -20.38 8.29
N THR A 113 20.60 -20.92 9.49
CA THR A 113 19.69 -21.88 10.12
C THR A 113 18.36 -21.21 10.51
N PRO A 114 17.23 -21.94 10.50
CA PRO A 114 15.90 -21.37 10.73
C PRO A 114 15.75 -20.59 12.05
N ASP A 115 16.50 -20.97 13.08
CA ASP A 115 16.45 -20.37 14.42
C ASP A 115 17.19 -19.01 14.52
N GLU A 116 18.01 -18.64 13.53
CA GLU A 116 18.80 -17.40 13.51
C GLU A 116 18.33 -16.39 12.45
N THR A 117 17.31 -16.76 11.66
CA THR A 117 16.74 -15.91 10.61
C THR A 117 15.43 -15.27 11.03
N PRO A 118 15.25 -13.95 10.87
CA PRO A 118 13.92 -13.43 10.57
C PRO A 118 13.55 -13.98 9.18
N GLU A 119 12.76 -15.06 9.17
CA GLU A 119 12.02 -15.60 8.01
C GLU A 119 12.76 -15.52 6.66
N TYR A 120 13.63 -16.49 6.37
CA TYR A 120 14.29 -16.61 5.06
C TYR A 120 13.26 -16.75 3.94
N ILE A 121 13.06 -15.68 3.16
CA ILE A 121 12.16 -15.71 2.00
C ILE A 121 12.79 -16.64 0.96
N ALA A 122 12.23 -17.84 0.80
CA ALA A 122 12.70 -18.82 -0.15
C ALA A 122 12.83 -18.23 -1.58
N PRO A 123 13.92 -18.51 -2.30
CA PRO A 123 14.20 -17.94 -3.63
C PRO A 123 13.11 -18.22 -4.67
N SER A 124 12.29 -19.27 -4.48
CA SER A 124 11.13 -19.58 -5.32
C SER A 124 10.03 -18.51 -5.33
N ARG A 125 10.04 -17.57 -4.37
CA ARG A 125 9.19 -16.38 -4.42
C ARG A 125 9.82 -15.22 -5.20
N VAL A 126 11.06 -15.27 -5.66
CA VAL A 126 11.74 -14.11 -6.27
C VAL A 126 11.62 -14.07 -7.81
N ASP A 127 11.30 -15.20 -8.46
CA ASP A 127 11.30 -15.34 -9.92
C ASP A 127 10.08 -14.77 -10.68
N ALA A 128 9.15 -14.11 -10.00
CA ALA A 128 8.07 -13.41 -10.69
C ALA A 128 8.56 -12.03 -11.18
N PRO A 129 8.32 -11.64 -12.45
CA PRO A 129 8.77 -10.36 -12.97
C PRO A 129 8.27 -9.22 -12.08
N LEU A 130 9.24 -8.48 -11.53
CA LEU A 130 9.08 -7.46 -10.52
C LEU A 130 8.03 -6.40 -10.94
N ILE A 131 8.06 -6.06 -12.23
CA ILE A 131 7.12 -5.15 -12.89
C ILE A 131 5.70 -5.73 -12.92
N LYS A 132 5.52 -7.03 -13.15
CA LYS A 132 4.19 -7.68 -13.17
C LYS A 132 3.61 -7.79 -11.76
N ARG A 133 4.42 -8.05 -10.73
CA ARG A 133 3.97 -8.02 -9.33
C ARG A 133 3.62 -6.62 -8.84
N VAL A 134 4.43 -5.63 -9.21
CA VAL A 134 4.20 -4.23 -8.88
C VAL A 134 3.03 -3.64 -9.67
N MET A 135 2.81 -4.05 -10.93
CA MET A 135 1.68 -3.62 -11.75
C MET A 135 0.37 -4.33 -11.39
N THR A 136 0.38 -5.63 -11.06
CA THR A 136 -0.82 -6.30 -10.52
C THR A 136 -1.20 -5.74 -9.15
N ALA A 137 -0.22 -5.23 -8.39
CA ALA A 137 -0.49 -4.42 -7.20
C ALA A 137 -0.83 -2.95 -7.52
N GLY A 138 -0.44 -2.41 -8.68
CA GLY A 138 -0.63 -1.02 -9.10
C GLY A 138 -2.04 -0.72 -9.63
N ILE A 139 -2.72 -1.72 -10.17
CA ILE A 139 -4.20 -1.75 -10.31
C ILE A 139 -4.77 -2.36 -9.01
N ASN A 140 -4.38 -1.78 -7.87
CA ASN A 140 -4.60 -2.35 -6.55
C ASN A 140 -6.09 -2.44 -6.21
N ASN A 141 -6.57 -3.58 -5.71
CA ASN A 141 -7.87 -3.68 -5.04
C ASN A 141 -8.07 -2.55 -3.99
N SER A 142 -7.00 -2.08 -3.37
CA SER A 142 -7.02 -1.01 -2.38
C SER A 142 -7.58 0.33 -2.90
N MET A 143 -7.43 0.63 -4.20
CA MET A 143 -7.91 1.89 -4.80
C MET A 143 -9.36 1.81 -5.29
N TRP A 144 -9.95 0.60 -5.31
CA TRP A 144 -11.29 0.39 -5.85
C TRP A 144 -12.36 1.10 -5.04
N ILE A 145 -12.12 1.35 -3.74
CA ILE A 145 -13.05 2.08 -2.89
C ILE A 145 -13.39 3.46 -3.48
N TYR A 146 -12.41 4.20 -4.00
CA TYR A 146 -12.63 5.51 -4.60
C TYR A 146 -13.41 5.42 -5.92
N ALA A 147 -13.09 4.40 -6.74
CA ALA A 147 -13.82 4.14 -7.97
C ALA A 147 -15.28 3.77 -7.68
N PHE A 148 -15.53 2.90 -6.70
CA PHE A 148 -16.88 2.55 -6.26
C PHE A 148 -17.64 3.78 -5.73
N LEU A 149 -17.01 4.62 -4.91
CA LEU A 149 -17.62 5.85 -4.42
C LEU A 149 -18.01 6.79 -5.57
N LEU A 150 -17.13 6.98 -6.57
CA LEU A 150 -17.43 7.82 -7.73
C LEU A 150 -18.54 7.22 -8.61
N ILE A 151 -18.53 5.90 -8.83
CA ILE A 151 -19.57 5.21 -9.61
C ILE A 151 -20.92 5.34 -8.92
N ILE A 152 -20.99 5.03 -7.62
CA ILE A 152 -22.22 5.15 -6.82
C ILE A 152 -22.71 6.60 -6.84
N ASN A 153 -21.82 7.57 -6.60
CA ASN A 153 -22.16 8.99 -6.64
C ASN A 153 -22.71 9.42 -8.02
N THR A 154 -22.12 8.92 -9.10
CA THR A 154 -22.58 9.21 -10.47
C THR A 154 -23.96 8.60 -10.74
N ILE A 155 -24.20 7.36 -10.31
CA ILE A 155 -25.51 6.70 -10.42
C ILE A 155 -26.56 7.49 -9.63
N CYS A 156 -26.27 7.86 -8.38
CA CYS A 156 -27.21 8.64 -7.56
C CYS A 156 -27.49 10.02 -8.17
N TRP A 157 -26.48 10.67 -8.73
CA TRP A 157 -26.65 11.95 -9.40
C TRP A 157 -27.53 11.81 -10.65
N GLU A 158 -27.34 10.75 -11.44
CA GLU A 158 -28.18 10.47 -12.61
C GLU A 158 -29.65 10.23 -12.22
N LEU A 159 -29.88 9.46 -11.16
CA LEU A 159 -31.23 9.19 -10.66
C LEU A 159 -31.90 10.46 -10.13
N TYR A 160 -31.15 11.34 -9.46
CA TYR A 160 -31.61 12.66 -9.03
C TYR A 160 -31.99 13.54 -10.23
N ARG A 161 -31.16 13.60 -11.29
CA ARG A 161 -31.47 14.36 -12.51
C ARG A 161 -32.73 13.88 -13.22
N HIS A 162 -33.03 12.59 -13.16
CA HIS A 162 -34.25 12.01 -13.72
C HIS A 162 -35.48 12.14 -12.80
N GLY A 163 -35.37 12.77 -11.62
CA GLY A 163 -36.48 12.95 -10.68
C GLY A 163 -36.87 11.69 -9.89
N ASN A 164 -36.04 10.65 -9.93
CA ASN A 164 -36.26 9.40 -9.19
C ASN A 164 -35.78 9.50 -7.72
N LEU A 165 -35.09 10.58 -7.36
CA LEU A 165 -34.78 10.98 -6.00
C LEU A 165 -35.29 12.42 -5.80
N SER A 166 -36.27 12.60 -4.92
CA SER A 166 -36.83 13.91 -4.53
C SER A 166 -36.38 14.30 -3.13
#